data_AF-A0A0R3VYQ2-F1
#
_entry.id   AF-A0A0R3VYQ2-F1
#
_cell.length_a   1.000
_cell.length_b   1.000
_cell.length_c   1.000
_cell.angle_alpha   90.00
_cell.angle_beta   90.00
_cell.angle_gamma   90.00
#
_symmetry.space_group_name_H-M   'P 1'
#
loop_
_entity.id
_entity.type
_entity.pdbx_description
1 polymer ?
#
loop_
_entity_poly.entity_id
_entity_poly.type
_entity_poly.pdbx_seq_one_letter_code
_entity_poly.pdbx_strand_id
1 'polypeptide(L)'
;MRFSFNVDVGFLAVESAWSRRRESVVKVGVGAYSEVFTFRSERTVVKLIPIEGAFNLRGGEQMRACDVLPEVVAMQAVSQLDTTCPFVPPCGLGSSSSSSSNSSTQNFVHLRRVSVVQGALPSYLLAACKRPGSVDTAGKEMRNVFPKTQKWVALESDYGGDGIADKLASSLISCPNYIPSCQQARLSIFCQTALALAVAERRLRFEHRDLHCGNVLISGVEGRRDCENEAPASTLDGVVYRPCGGPLASIIDFTFSRLDHNLAPLFSDMSRVCERARVRKQPIDIIYMEMQEELGNRWGQFRPRTNCLCLNLIALWLWRAEGDGPCELHSDGDATLKWSIIVHLLMGSRSAVDFVHKAEFSASFLFR
;
A
#
# COMPACT_ATOMS: atom_id res chain seq x y z
N MET A 1 14.55 -13.31 -16.16
CA MET A 1 13.70 -12.85 -17.27
C MET A 1 14.01 -11.38 -17.50
N ARG A 2 14.50 -10.93 -18.67
CA ARG A 2 14.71 -9.47 -18.91
C ARG A 2 13.41 -8.75 -18.58
N PHE A 3 13.44 -7.69 -17.76
CA PHE A 3 12.30 -6.80 -17.57
C PHE A 3 11.89 -6.25 -18.94
N SER A 4 10.90 -6.84 -19.61
CA SER A 4 10.29 -6.27 -20.80
C SER A 4 9.03 -5.53 -20.38
N PHE A 5 9.23 -4.40 -19.71
CA PHE A 5 8.21 -3.35 -19.68
C PHE A 5 8.73 -2.20 -20.53
N ASN A 6 7.83 -1.56 -21.28
CA ASN A 6 8.08 -0.26 -21.89
C ASN A 6 8.27 0.75 -20.77
N VAL A 7 9.48 0.83 -20.21
CA VAL A 7 9.96 2.11 -19.69
C VAL A 7 10.08 2.97 -20.93
N ASP A 8 9.07 3.78 -21.19
CA ASP A 8 9.19 4.83 -22.20
C ASP A 8 10.22 5.83 -21.65
N VAL A 9 11.49 5.55 -21.94
CA VAL A 9 12.63 6.44 -21.68
C VAL A 9 12.63 7.48 -22.80
N GLY A 10 11.58 8.29 -22.83
CA GLY A 10 11.52 9.55 -23.53
C GLY A 10 10.99 10.56 -22.54
N PHE A 11 11.57 11.76 -22.48
CA PHE A 11 11.01 12.85 -21.68
C PHE A 11 9.68 13.27 -22.29
N LEU A 12 8.63 12.51 -21.98
CA LEU A 12 7.26 12.88 -22.31
C LEU A 12 6.95 14.16 -21.55
N ALA A 13 6.43 15.16 -22.25
CA ALA A 13 5.97 16.37 -21.59
C ALA A 13 4.80 16.00 -20.66
N VAL A 14 4.91 16.37 -19.38
CA VAL A 14 3.86 16.12 -18.35
C VAL A 14 2.50 16.61 -18.86
N GLU A 15 2.49 17.73 -19.59
CA GLU A 15 1.30 18.33 -20.23
C GLU A 15 0.53 17.36 -21.14
N SER A 16 1.25 16.50 -21.86
CA SER A 16 0.68 15.58 -22.84
C SER A 16 0.45 14.17 -22.32
N ALA A 17 1.11 13.78 -21.21
CA ALA A 17 1.15 12.40 -20.72
C ALA A 17 -0.24 11.85 -20.34
N TRP A 18 -1.16 12.71 -19.88
CA TRP A 18 -2.54 12.34 -19.52
C TRP A 18 -3.61 13.24 -20.14
N SER A 19 -3.27 14.03 -21.15
CA SER A 19 -4.17 15.06 -21.70
C SER A 19 -5.47 14.48 -22.28
N ARG A 20 -5.41 13.29 -22.90
CA ARG A 20 -6.58 12.57 -23.42
C ARG A 20 -7.54 12.11 -22.32
N ARG A 21 -7.07 12.02 -21.07
CA ARG A 21 -7.79 11.49 -19.91
C ARG A 21 -8.29 12.60 -18.96
N ARG A 22 -8.01 13.86 -19.30
CA ARG A 22 -8.19 15.05 -18.45
C ARG A 22 -9.61 15.26 -17.91
N GLU A 23 -10.64 14.76 -18.58
CA GLU A 23 -12.04 14.94 -18.16
C GLU A 23 -12.43 14.02 -17.01
N SER A 24 -11.69 12.93 -16.81
CA SER A 24 -11.97 11.92 -15.76
C SER A 24 -11.06 12.03 -14.54
N VAL A 25 -10.20 13.04 -14.52
CA VAL A 25 -9.14 13.15 -13.51
C VAL A 25 -9.67 13.70 -12.19
N VAL A 26 -9.34 13.02 -11.09
CA VAL A 26 -9.68 13.44 -9.73
C VAL A 26 -8.47 13.25 -8.83
N LYS A 27 -8.17 14.23 -7.97
CA LYS A 27 -7.16 14.05 -6.92
C LYS A 27 -7.73 13.14 -5.84
N VAL A 28 -7.02 12.05 -5.53
CA VAL A 28 -7.48 11.01 -4.60
C VAL A 28 -6.58 10.84 -3.39
N GLY A 29 -5.37 11.37 -3.42
CA GLY A 29 -4.43 11.19 -2.31
C GLY A 29 -3.29 12.19 -2.32
N VAL A 30 -2.62 12.24 -1.17
CA VAL A 30 -1.41 13.03 -0.93
C VAL A 30 -0.42 12.10 -0.25
N GLY A 31 0.68 11.78 -0.93
CA GLY A 31 1.80 11.08 -0.31
C GLY A 31 2.80 12.07 0.30
N ALA A 32 3.69 11.56 1.15
CA ALA A 32 4.76 12.34 1.77
C ALA A 32 5.56 13.15 0.74
N TYR A 33 5.89 12.51 -0.39
CA TYR A 33 6.66 13.09 -1.49
C TYR A 33 5.89 13.15 -2.82
N SER A 34 4.56 12.98 -2.82
CA SER A 34 3.82 12.81 -4.08
C SER A 34 2.39 13.33 -4.06
N GLU A 35 1.87 13.54 -5.26
CA GLU A 35 0.46 13.80 -5.53
C GLU A 35 -0.15 12.58 -6.21
N VAL A 36 -1.37 12.20 -5.83
CA VAL A 36 -2.03 11.00 -6.35
C VAL A 36 -3.34 11.37 -7.05
N PHE A 37 -3.44 10.98 -8.32
CA PHE A 37 -4.59 11.25 -9.18
C PHE A 37 -5.20 9.94 -9.68
N THR A 38 -6.52 9.85 -9.74
CA THR A 38 -7.22 8.79 -10.46
C THR A 38 -7.74 9.31 -11.79
N PHE A 39 -7.74 8.46 -12.82
CA PHE A 39 -8.40 8.68 -14.10
C PHE A 39 -9.55 7.69 -14.21
N ARG A 40 -10.75 8.14 -13.83
CA ARG A 40 -11.90 7.26 -13.58
C ARG A 40 -12.34 6.44 -14.80
N SER A 41 -12.20 7.00 -16.01
CA SER A 41 -12.61 6.33 -17.25
C SER A 41 -11.82 5.04 -17.51
N GLU A 42 -10.60 4.93 -16.97
CA GLU A 42 -9.69 3.80 -17.20
C GLU A 42 -9.45 2.98 -15.92
N ARG A 43 -10.03 3.40 -14.79
CA ARG A 43 -9.78 2.84 -13.46
C ARG A 43 -8.27 2.71 -13.18
N THR A 44 -7.54 3.79 -13.43
CA THR A 44 -6.08 3.90 -13.17
C THR A 44 -5.77 4.98 -12.16
N VAL A 45 -4.73 4.76 -11.35
CA VAL A 45 -4.17 5.73 -10.42
C VAL A 45 -2.75 6.10 -10.86
N VAL A 46 -2.38 7.36 -10.70
CA VAL A 46 -1.04 7.87 -10.98
C VAL A 46 -0.51 8.60 -9.76
N LYS A 47 0.55 8.04 -9.16
CA LYS A 47 1.37 8.68 -8.13
C LYS A 47 2.50 9.46 -8.83
N LEU A 48 2.45 10.79 -8.71
CA LEU A 48 3.45 11.72 -9.27
C LEU A 48 4.43 12.18 -8.20
N ILE A 49 5.70 11.81 -8.36
CA ILE A 49 6.79 12.12 -7.44
C ILE A 49 7.74 13.11 -8.14
N PRO A 50 7.83 14.38 -7.70
CA PRO A 50 8.84 15.30 -8.23
C PRO A 50 10.23 14.83 -7.78
N ILE A 51 11.17 14.81 -8.73
CA ILE A 51 12.54 14.39 -8.49
C ILE A 51 13.54 15.40 -9.05
N GLU A 52 14.76 15.39 -8.49
CA GLU A 52 15.92 16.15 -9.00
C GLU A 52 15.73 17.68 -9.06
N GLY A 53 14.71 18.22 -8.38
CA GLY A 53 14.42 19.64 -8.32
C GLY A 53 14.76 20.26 -6.97
N ALA A 54 14.95 21.58 -6.96
CA ALA A 54 15.26 22.35 -5.75
C ALA A 54 14.02 22.81 -4.96
N PHE A 55 12.81 22.56 -5.47
CA PHE A 55 11.60 22.99 -4.79
C PHE A 55 11.18 22.00 -3.72
N ASN A 56 11.06 22.48 -2.48
CA ASN A 56 10.60 21.67 -1.36
C ASN A 56 9.08 21.47 -1.40
N LEU A 57 8.64 20.31 -1.88
CA LEU A 57 7.24 19.92 -1.79
C LEU A 57 6.90 19.62 -0.32
N ARG A 58 5.95 20.38 0.26
CA ARG A 58 5.53 20.25 1.67
C ARG A 58 6.70 20.35 2.68
N GLY A 59 7.70 21.17 2.36
CA GLY A 59 8.83 21.43 3.25
C GLY A 59 9.90 20.32 3.30
N GLY A 60 9.75 19.25 2.52
CA GLY A 60 10.79 18.24 2.32
C GLY A 60 11.58 18.47 1.03
N GLU A 61 12.89 18.17 1.07
CA GLU A 61 13.72 18.12 -0.15
C GLU A 61 13.16 17.10 -1.14
N GLN A 62 13.29 17.37 -2.44
CA GLN A 62 12.85 16.40 -3.45
C GLN A 62 13.73 15.15 -3.43
N MET A 63 13.11 14.03 -3.76
CA MET A 63 13.82 12.77 -3.89
C MET A 63 14.74 12.82 -5.12
N ARG A 64 15.89 12.14 -5.04
CA ARG A 64 16.64 11.80 -6.26
C ARG A 64 16.00 10.59 -6.92
N ALA A 65 16.26 10.40 -8.21
CA ALA A 65 15.75 9.24 -8.95
C ALA A 65 16.15 7.91 -8.29
N CYS A 66 17.37 7.83 -7.73
CA CYS A 66 17.84 6.65 -6.99
C CYS A 66 17.06 6.39 -5.70
N ASP A 67 16.50 7.43 -5.08
CA ASP A 67 15.74 7.31 -3.84
C ASP A 67 14.31 6.80 -4.12
N VAL A 68 13.80 6.93 -5.35
CA VAL A 68 12.49 6.40 -5.79
C VAL A 68 12.59 4.96 -6.30
N LEU A 69 13.78 4.53 -6.70
CA LEU A 69 14.02 3.19 -7.25
C LEU A 69 13.55 2.04 -6.33
N PRO A 70 13.73 2.09 -4.99
CA PRO A 70 13.19 1.09 -4.08
C PRO A 70 11.69 0.86 -4.23
N GLU A 71 10.91 1.93 -4.31
CA GLU A 71 9.45 1.85 -4.47
C GLU A 71 9.07 1.27 -5.83
N VAL A 72 9.73 1.70 -6.91
CA VAL A 72 9.49 1.17 -8.27
C VAL A 72 9.69 -0.34 -8.31
N VAL A 73 10.82 -0.82 -7.80
CA VAL A 73 11.15 -2.25 -7.83
C VAL A 73 10.24 -3.04 -6.88
N ALA A 74 9.89 -2.49 -5.72
CA ALA A 74 8.92 -3.10 -4.81
C ALA A 74 7.56 -3.28 -5.50
N MET A 75 7.02 -2.23 -6.12
CA MET A 75 5.77 -2.27 -6.88
C MET A 75 5.82 -3.31 -8.00
N GLN A 76 6.92 -3.36 -8.76
CA GLN A 76 7.12 -4.36 -9.81
C GLN A 76 7.14 -5.78 -9.25
N ALA A 77 7.85 -6.01 -8.14
CA ALA A 77 7.98 -7.33 -7.54
C ALA A 77 6.66 -7.84 -6.96
N VAL A 78 5.91 -7.00 -6.24
CA VAL A 78 4.61 -7.39 -5.66
C VAL A 78 3.53 -7.61 -6.72
N SER A 79 3.61 -6.89 -7.85
CA SER A 79 2.69 -7.06 -8.99
C SER A 79 2.78 -8.43 -9.68
N GLN A 80 3.82 -9.22 -9.37
CA GLN A 80 4.06 -10.57 -9.90
C GLN A 80 3.70 -11.67 -8.89
N LEU A 81 3.09 -11.30 -7.76
CA LEU A 81 2.70 -12.26 -6.72
C LEU A 81 1.38 -12.97 -7.03
N ASP A 82 0.63 -12.54 -8.04
CA ASP A 82 -0.63 -13.13 -8.49
C ASP A 82 -0.46 -14.50 -9.16
N THR A 83 0.73 -14.79 -9.69
CA THR A 83 1.10 -16.07 -10.27
C THR A 83 2.02 -16.86 -9.34
N THR A 84 1.94 -18.19 -9.36
CA THR A 84 2.89 -19.06 -8.66
C THR A 84 4.24 -19.21 -9.38
N CYS A 85 4.45 -18.44 -10.45
CA CYS A 85 5.67 -18.50 -11.23
C CYS A 85 6.87 -18.07 -10.36
N PRO A 86 8.01 -18.79 -10.42
CA PRO A 86 9.22 -18.36 -9.74
C PRO A 86 9.57 -16.94 -10.18
N PHE A 87 9.77 -16.03 -9.23
CA PHE A 87 10.40 -14.75 -9.53
C PHE A 87 11.81 -15.06 -10.03
N VAL A 88 12.05 -14.89 -11.34
CA VAL A 88 13.40 -14.99 -11.92
C VAL A 88 13.93 -13.58 -12.06
N PRO A 89 14.77 -13.09 -11.12
CA PRO A 89 15.34 -11.76 -11.25
C PRO A 89 16.06 -11.62 -12.61
N PRO A 90 16.11 -10.41 -13.19
CA PRO A 90 16.49 -10.26 -14.60
C PRO A 90 17.97 -10.43 -14.91
N CYS A 91 18.77 -10.79 -13.92
CA CYS A 91 20.20 -10.98 -14.02
C CYS A 91 20.49 -12.40 -13.56
N GLY A 92 20.77 -13.30 -14.50
CA GLY A 92 21.07 -14.69 -14.21
C GLY A 92 22.27 -14.80 -13.28
N LEU A 93 22.10 -15.54 -12.18
CA LEU A 93 23.13 -16.39 -11.61
C LEU A 93 22.40 -17.51 -10.86
N GLY A 94 22.68 -18.74 -11.28
CA GLY A 94 22.08 -19.92 -10.69
C GLY A 94 22.50 -20.07 -9.23
N SER A 95 21.51 -20.15 -8.35
CA SER A 95 21.62 -20.85 -7.09
C SER A 95 20.51 -21.89 -7.06
N SER A 96 20.89 -23.09 -7.43
CA SER A 96 20.14 -24.34 -7.37
C SER A 96 19.79 -24.68 -5.91
N SER A 97 18.71 -24.09 -5.40
CA SER A 97 17.95 -24.63 -4.25
C SER A 97 16.62 -23.92 -3.94
N SER A 98 16.12 -22.99 -4.77
CA SER A 98 14.80 -22.38 -4.53
C SER A 98 13.71 -23.33 -4.99
N SER A 99 13.25 -24.21 -4.09
CA SER A 99 11.87 -24.72 -4.14
C SER A 99 10.97 -23.57 -4.55
N SER A 100 10.33 -23.65 -5.72
CA SER A 100 9.39 -22.62 -6.16
C SER A 100 8.39 -22.45 -5.03
N SER A 101 8.46 -21.33 -4.29
CA SER A 101 7.52 -21.11 -3.22
C SER A 101 6.15 -21.03 -3.89
N ASN A 102 5.34 -22.06 -3.64
CA ASN A 102 4.01 -22.20 -4.19
C ASN A 102 3.09 -21.23 -3.42
N SER A 103 3.39 -19.94 -3.53
CA SER A 103 2.76 -18.86 -2.79
C SER A 103 2.33 -17.78 -3.75
N SER A 104 1.06 -17.39 -3.71
CA SER A 104 0.49 -16.39 -4.60
C SER A 104 -0.66 -15.62 -3.94
N THR A 105 -0.81 -14.36 -4.32
CA THR A 105 -1.84 -13.45 -3.82
C THR A 105 -2.08 -12.33 -4.85
N GLN A 106 -3.32 -11.84 -4.92
CA GLN A 106 -3.70 -10.73 -5.79
C GLN A 106 -3.90 -9.42 -5.01
N ASN A 107 -3.60 -9.43 -3.70
CA ASN A 107 -3.97 -8.36 -2.76
C ASN A 107 -2.93 -7.23 -2.67
N PHE A 108 -2.15 -7.01 -3.72
CA PHE A 108 -1.29 -5.83 -3.91
C PHE A 108 -1.74 -5.07 -5.15
N VAL A 109 -1.63 -3.75 -5.15
CA VAL A 109 -1.94 -2.98 -6.37
C VAL A 109 -0.98 -3.33 -7.50
N HIS A 110 -1.53 -3.57 -8.70
CA HIS A 110 -0.75 -3.89 -9.87
C HIS A 110 -0.21 -2.62 -10.54
N LEU A 111 1.11 -2.56 -10.72
CA LEU A 111 1.78 -1.49 -11.44
C LEU A 111 1.66 -1.74 -12.95
N ARG A 112 1.00 -0.83 -13.66
CA ARG A 112 0.86 -0.90 -15.12
C ARG A 112 2.08 -0.32 -15.82
N ARG A 113 2.56 0.83 -15.35
CA ARG A 113 3.58 1.59 -16.07
C ARG A 113 4.39 2.49 -15.14
N VAL A 114 5.66 2.63 -15.47
CA VAL A 114 6.56 3.65 -14.90
C VAL A 114 6.99 4.57 -16.02
N SER A 115 6.94 5.88 -15.78
CA SER A 115 7.46 6.86 -16.73
C SER A 115 8.20 7.98 -16.02
N VAL A 116 9.19 8.55 -16.71
CA VAL A 116 9.83 9.79 -16.29
C VAL A 116 9.34 10.89 -17.22
N VAL A 117 8.64 11.87 -16.66
CA VAL A 117 8.05 12.98 -17.42
C VAL A 117 8.72 14.29 -17.01
N GLN A 118 8.74 15.27 -17.91
CA GLN A 118 9.31 16.59 -17.62
C GLN A 118 8.32 17.72 -17.93
N GLY A 119 8.27 18.72 -17.07
CA GLY A 119 7.38 19.88 -17.23
C GLY A 119 6.87 20.44 -15.92
N ALA A 120 6.29 21.64 -16.00
CA ALA A 120 5.45 22.17 -14.94
C ALA A 120 4.20 21.31 -14.79
N LEU A 121 3.57 21.33 -13.61
CA LEU A 121 2.35 20.55 -13.39
C LEU A 121 1.21 21.10 -14.28
N PRO A 122 0.54 20.26 -15.09
CA PRO A 122 -0.47 20.71 -16.04
C PRO A 122 -1.68 21.35 -15.38
N SER A 123 -2.30 22.29 -16.10
CA SER A 123 -3.46 23.05 -15.61
C SER A 123 -4.63 22.17 -15.19
N TYR A 124 -4.86 21.04 -15.87
CA TYR A 124 -5.93 20.10 -15.55
C TYR A 124 -5.68 19.32 -14.25
N LEU A 125 -4.42 18.96 -13.93
CA LEU A 125 -4.08 18.35 -12.64
C LEU A 125 -4.18 19.35 -11.49
N LEU A 126 -3.77 20.60 -11.75
CA LEU A 126 -3.94 21.69 -10.80
C LEU A 126 -5.40 22.03 -10.55
N ALA A 127 -6.25 21.95 -11.58
CA ALA A 127 -7.69 22.12 -11.43
C ALA A 127 -8.29 21.00 -10.54
N ALA A 128 -7.85 19.75 -10.74
CA ALA A 128 -8.26 18.61 -9.91
C ALA A 128 -7.81 18.72 -8.44
N CYS A 129 -6.79 19.53 -8.15
CA CYS A 129 -6.38 19.83 -6.78
C CYS A 129 -7.30 20.83 -6.06
N LYS A 130 -8.18 21.55 -6.76
CA LYS A 130 -9.10 22.53 -6.16
C LYS A 130 -10.28 21.80 -5.53
N ARG A 131 -10.51 21.98 -4.22
CA ARG A 131 -11.74 21.52 -3.57
C ARG A 131 -12.87 22.53 -3.82
N PRO A 132 -14.09 22.08 -4.18
CA PRO A 132 -15.26 22.96 -4.28
C PRO A 132 -15.46 23.73 -2.96
N GLY A 133 -15.59 25.06 -3.03
CA GLY A 133 -15.84 25.91 -1.86
C GLY A 133 -14.61 26.30 -1.02
N SER A 134 -13.40 25.87 -1.39
CA SER A 134 -12.17 26.27 -0.71
C SER A 134 -11.47 27.45 -1.40
N VAL A 135 -10.83 28.34 -0.61
CA VAL A 135 -9.90 29.34 -1.17
C VAL A 135 -8.75 28.59 -1.85
N ASP A 136 -8.46 28.96 -3.09
CA ASP A 136 -7.47 28.32 -3.96
C ASP A 136 -6.02 28.65 -3.54
N THR A 137 -5.66 28.36 -2.29
CA THR A 137 -4.30 28.57 -1.74
C THR A 137 -3.37 27.44 -2.19
N ALA A 138 -3.75 26.17 -2.00
CA ALA A 138 -2.91 25.02 -2.35
C ALA A 138 -2.63 24.90 -3.87
N GLY A 139 -3.64 25.13 -4.71
CA GLY A 139 -3.46 25.13 -6.17
C GLY A 139 -2.62 26.31 -6.67
N LYS A 140 -2.61 27.44 -5.95
CA LYS A 140 -1.82 28.63 -6.28
C LYS A 140 -0.36 28.48 -5.85
N GLU A 141 -0.09 27.80 -4.74
CA GLU A 141 1.26 27.37 -4.35
C GLU A 141 1.86 26.37 -5.35
N MET A 142 1.11 25.35 -5.82
CA MET A 142 1.64 24.40 -6.81
C MET A 142 1.81 24.99 -8.22
N ARG A 143 0.97 25.96 -8.63
CA ARG A 143 0.99 26.58 -9.97
C ARG A 143 2.27 27.35 -10.29
N ASN A 144 2.84 28.01 -9.29
CA ASN A 144 3.89 29.01 -9.51
C ASN A 144 5.31 28.48 -9.27
N VAL A 145 5.47 27.23 -8.82
CA VAL A 145 6.74 26.82 -8.22
C VAL A 145 7.50 25.73 -8.97
N PHE A 146 6.81 24.85 -9.71
CA PHE A 146 7.51 23.86 -10.51
C PHE A 146 7.95 24.44 -11.86
N PRO A 147 9.27 24.50 -12.16
CA PRO A 147 9.74 25.02 -13.43
C PRO A 147 9.41 24.04 -14.57
N LYS A 148 9.46 24.53 -15.82
CA LYS A 148 9.31 23.68 -17.02
C LYS A 148 10.36 22.57 -17.14
N THR A 149 11.45 22.68 -16.40
CA THR A 149 12.54 21.69 -16.32
C THR A 149 12.34 20.64 -15.21
N GLN A 150 11.29 20.75 -14.39
CA GLN A 150 11.01 19.79 -13.32
C GLN A 150 10.80 18.39 -13.90
N LYS A 151 11.47 17.40 -13.30
CA LYS A 151 11.31 15.98 -13.63
C LYS A 151 10.38 15.31 -12.63
N TRP A 152 9.64 14.32 -13.08
CA TRP A 152 8.75 13.54 -12.23
C TRP A 152 8.88 12.06 -12.56
N VAL A 153 8.82 11.22 -11.54
CA VAL A 153 8.50 9.81 -11.69
C VAL A 153 6.98 9.67 -11.58
N ALA A 154 6.37 9.04 -12.58
CA ALA A 154 4.96 8.70 -12.58
C ALA A 154 4.78 7.19 -12.50
N LEU A 155 4.17 6.75 -11.40
CA LEU A 155 3.82 5.34 -11.16
C LEU A 155 2.33 5.19 -11.45
N GLU A 156 2.02 4.55 -12.58
CA GLU A 156 0.64 4.28 -13.01
C GLU A 156 0.25 2.86 -12.64
N SER A 157 -0.82 2.72 -11.86
CA SER A 157 -1.30 1.46 -11.30
C SER A 157 -2.81 1.26 -11.49
N ASP A 158 -3.29 0.06 -11.22
CA ASP A 158 -4.72 -0.21 -11.12
C ASP A 158 -5.37 0.64 -10.02
N TYR A 159 -6.66 0.98 -10.21
CA TYR A 159 -7.50 1.54 -9.14
C TYR A 159 -7.89 0.45 -8.15
N GLY A 160 -7.26 0.46 -6.97
CA GLY A 160 -7.48 -0.52 -5.91
C GLY A 160 -8.71 -0.30 -5.01
N GLY A 161 -9.52 0.72 -5.31
CA GLY A 161 -10.67 1.11 -4.46
C GLY A 161 -10.40 2.37 -3.63
N ASP A 162 -11.19 2.56 -2.59
CA ASP A 162 -11.07 3.68 -1.66
C ASP A 162 -10.25 3.26 -0.43
N GLY A 163 -9.46 4.19 0.13
CA GLY A 163 -8.71 3.92 1.36
C GLY A 163 -9.63 3.76 2.56
N ILE A 164 -9.25 2.93 3.54
CA ILE A 164 -9.99 2.78 4.78
C ILE A 164 -9.94 4.09 5.58
N ALA A 165 -11.10 4.59 5.99
CA ALA A 165 -11.20 5.83 6.77
C ALA A 165 -10.58 5.71 8.17
N ASP A 166 -9.85 6.76 8.58
CA ASP A 166 -9.44 6.97 9.97
C ASP A 166 -10.30 8.08 10.60
N LYS A 167 -11.32 7.69 11.37
CA LYS A 167 -12.13 8.65 12.14
C LYS A 167 -11.38 9.23 13.36
N LEU A 168 -10.24 8.64 13.78
CA LEU A 168 -9.38 9.19 14.84
C LEU A 168 -8.42 10.27 14.30
N ALA A 169 -7.99 10.18 13.03
CA ALA A 169 -7.16 11.20 12.39
C ALA A 169 -8.01 12.36 11.85
N SER A 170 -8.62 13.11 12.78
CA SER A 170 -9.16 14.42 12.43
C SER A 170 -8.05 15.28 11.79
N SER A 171 -8.22 15.61 10.51
CA SER A 171 -7.64 16.78 9.80
C SER A 171 -6.52 16.61 8.77
N LEU A 172 -5.95 15.43 8.45
CA LEU A 172 -4.79 15.39 7.53
C LEU A 172 -4.96 14.65 6.19
N ILE A 173 -5.98 13.80 6.02
CA ILE A 173 -6.19 13.08 4.76
C ILE A 173 -7.66 13.16 4.36
N SER A 174 -7.96 13.77 3.21
CA SER A 174 -9.29 13.63 2.59
C SER A 174 -9.35 12.28 1.87
N CYS A 175 -9.59 11.21 2.63
CA CYS A 175 -10.06 9.93 2.09
C CYS A 175 -11.58 9.83 2.31
N PRO A 176 -12.33 9.13 1.45
CA PRO A 176 -13.73 8.80 1.72
C PRO A 176 -13.87 8.07 3.07
N ASN A 177 -14.89 8.43 3.83
CA ASN A 177 -15.17 7.97 5.20
C ASN A 177 -15.63 6.50 5.30
N TYR A 178 -15.23 5.62 4.36
CA TYR A 178 -15.80 4.29 4.25
C TYR A 178 -15.00 3.24 5.02
N ILE A 179 -15.67 2.58 5.96
CA ILE A 179 -15.23 1.34 6.59
C ILE A 179 -16.45 0.43 6.66
N PRO A 180 -16.34 -0.86 6.26
CA PRO A 180 -17.49 -1.76 6.31
C PRO A 180 -18.09 -1.79 7.71
N SER A 181 -19.42 -1.76 7.83
CA SER A 181 -20.07 -1.89 9.13
C SER A 181 -20.03 -3.34 9.64
N CYS A 182 -20.14 -4.29 8.73
CA CYS A 182 -20.15 -5.71 9.07
C CYS A 182 -18.79 -6.20 9.56
N GLN A 183 -18.78 -6.79 10.75
CA GLN A 183 -17.61 -7.40 11.36
C GLN A 183 -16.98 -8.50 10.48
N GLN A 184 -17.79 -9.30 9.77
CA GLN A 184 -17.31 -10.31 8.84
C GLN A 184 -16.44 -9.70 7.72
N ALA A 185 -16.89 -8.58 7.13
CA ALA A 185 -16.14 -7.89 6.08
C ALA A 185 -14.81 -7.34 6.59
N ARG A 186 -14.79 -6.84 7.84
CA ARG A 186 -13.55 -6.36 8.48
C ARG A 186 -12.56 -7.47 8.76
N LEU A 187 -13.04 -8.63 9.23
CA LEU A 187 -12.21 -9.83 9.38
C LEU A 187 -11.63 -10.29 8.04
N SER A 188 -12.42 -10.21 6.97
CA SER A 188 -11.97 -10.52 5.62
C SER A 188 -10.85 -9.58 5.14
N ILE A 189 -11.01 -8.26 5.33
CA ILE A 189 -9.96 -7.27 4.99
C ILE A 189 -8.66 -7.57 5.74
N PHE A 190 -8.75 -7.82 7.05
CA PHE A 190 -7.59 -8.18 7.84
C PHE A 190 -6.93 -9.48 7.34
N CYS A 191 -7.73 -10.52 7.08
CA CYS A 191 -7.27 -11.82 6.59
C CYS A 191 -6.53 -11.69 5.25
N GLN A 192 -7.14 -11.00 4.28
CA GLN A 192 -6.54 -10.72 2.97
C GLN A 192 -5.19 -9.98 3.12
N THR A 193 -5.14 -8.97 3.99
CA THR A 193 -3.92 -8.20 4.25
C THR A 193 -2.81 -9.08 4.87
N ALA A 194 -3.15 -9.90 5.86
CA ALA A 194 -2.19 -10.79 6.51
C ALA A 194 -1.65 -11.87 5.55
N LEU A 195 -2.52 -12.48 4.73
CA LEU A 195 -2.12 -13.44 3.71
C LEU A 195 -1.23 -12.81 2.65
N ALA A 196 -1.54 -11.59 2.20
CA ALA A 196 -0.73 -10.88 1.22
C ALA A 196 0.71 -10.65 1.71
N LEU A 197 0.84 -10.16 2.95
CA LEU A 197 2.15 -9.98 3.59
C LEU A 197 2.89 -11.30 3.78
N ALA A 198 2.19 -12.37 4.19
CA ALA A 198 2.80 -13.69 4.34
C ALA A 198 3.36 -14.24 3.01
N VAL A 199 2.61 -14.06 1.90
CA VAL A 199 3.08 -14.43 0.56
C VAL A 199 4.30 -13.61 0.15
N ALA A 200 4.27 -12.28 0.39
CA ALA A 200 5.38 -11.40 0.07
C ALA A 200 6.63 -11.68 0.92
N GLU A 201 6.48 -11.97 2.22
CA GLU A 201 7.56 -12.46 3.09
C GLU A 201 8.21 -13.70 2.49
N ARG A 202 7.39 -14.66 2.04
CA ARG A 202 7.87 -15.94 1.52
C ARG A 202 8.60 -15.81 0.19
N ARG A 203 8.14 -14.93 -0.70
CA ARG A 203 8.68 -14.80 -2.05
C ARG A 203 9.78 -13.77 -2.18
N LEU A 204 9.72 -12.70 -1.38
CA LEU A 204 10.56 -11.51 -1.57
C LEU A 204 11.32 -11.11 -0.31
N ARG A 205 11.12 -11.83 0.81
CA ARG A 205 11.59 -11.38 2.14
C ARG A 205 11.13 -9.94 2.40
N PHE A 206 9.84 -9.71 2.11
CA PHE A 206 9.22 -8.40 2.11
C PHE A 206 8.83 -7.92 3.50
N GLU A 207 9.02 -6.62 3.75
CA GLU A 207 8.43 -5.88 4.87
C GLU A 207 7.80 -4.59 4.33
N HIS A 208 6.55 -4.29 4.71
CA HIS A 208 5.87 -3.09 4.22
C HIS A 208 6.40 -1.81 4.87
N ARG A 209 6.56 -1.86 6.20
CA ARG A 209 7.09 -0.81 7.10
C ARG A 209 6.32 0.51 7.18
N ASP A 210 5.33 0.72 6.34
CA ASP A 210 4.42 1.85 6.44
C ASP A 210 2.96 1.44 6.17
N LEU A 211 2.53 0.30 6.71
CA LEU A 211 1.17 -0.18 6.44
C LEU A 211 0.20 0.43 7.45
N HIS A 212 -0.33 1.59 7.09
CA HIS A 212 -1.46 2.22 7.77
C HIS A 212 -2.80 1.99 7.04
N CYS A 213 -3.94 2.43 7.58
CA CYS A 213 -5.29 2.21 7.02
C CYS A 213 -5.43 2.86 5.64
N GLY A 214 -4.83 4.03 5.44
CA GLY A 214 -4.73 4.67 4.13
C GLY A 214 -3.93 3.87 3.07
N ASN A 215 -3.14 2.87 3.48
CA ASN A 215 -2.36 2.00 2.60
C ASN A 215 -3.01 0.62 2.39
N VAL A 216 -4.25 0.44 2.87
CA VAL A 216 -5.12 -0.67 2.53
C VAL A 216 -6.36 -0.10 1.84
N LEU A 217 -6.46 -0.32 0.53
CA LEU A 217 -7.61 0.08 -0.26
C LEU A 217 -8.67 -1.03 -0.25
N ILE A 218 -9.95 -0.65 -0.29
CA ILE A 218 -11.08 -1.56 -0.34
C ILE A 218 -11.95 -1.28 -1.57
N SER A 219 -12.31 -2.34 -2.29
CA SER A 219 -13.22 -2.28 -3.43
C SER A 219 -14.30 -3.36 -3.32
N GLY A 220 -15.56 -2.95 -3.25
CA GLY A 220 -16.73 -3.82 -3.28
C GLY A 220 -17.40 -3.86 -4.65
N VAL A 221 -18.32 -4.81 -4.82
CA VAL A 221 -19.26 -4.86 -5.96
C VAL A 221 -20.44 -3.95 -5.67
N GLU A 222 -20.73 -3.04 -6.58
CA GLU A 222 -21.84 -2.09 -6.48
C GLU A 222 -23.17 -2.83 -6.30
N GLY A 223 -24.00 -2.37 -5.35
CA GLY A 223 -25.28 -3.00 -5.03
C GLY A 223 -25.22 -4.28 -4.18
N ARG A 224 -24.04 -4.71 -3.72
CA ARG A 224 -23.89 -5.80 -2.74
C ARG A 224 -23.41 -5.24 -1.40
N ARG A 225 -23.80 -5.88 -0.28
CA ARG A 225 -23.17 -5.57 1.02
C ARG A 225 -21.73 -6.06 1.01
N ASP A 226 -20.85 -5.36 1.71
CA ASP A 226 -19.42 -5.70 1.77
C ASP A 226 -19.16 -7.16 2.11
N CYS A 227 -19.88 -7.70 3.10
CA CYS A 227 -19.70 -9.08 3.59
C CYS A 227 -20.20 -10.17 2.62
N GLU A 228 -20.89 -9.80 1.55
CA GLU A 228 -21.36 -10.70 0.49
C GLU A 228 -20.38 -10.80 -0.68
N ASN A 229 -19.33 -9.96 -0.69
CA ASN A 229 -18.29 -10.04 -1.71
C ASN A 229 -17.43 -11.29 -1.49
N GLU A 230 -17.03 -11.91 -2.60
CA GLU A 230 -16.10 -13.04 -2.58
C GLU A 230 -14.66 -12.50 -2.56
N ALA A 231 -14.03 -12.61 -1.40
CA ALA A 231 -12.62 -12.29 -1.24
C ALA A 231 -11.74 -13.29 -2.00
N PRO A 232 -10.68 -12.84 -2.70
CA PRO A 232 -9.78 -13.73 -3.41
C PRO A 232 -9.03 -14.65 -2.44
N ALA A 233 -8.82 -15.89 -2.86
CA ALA A 233 -7.96 -16.82 -2.12
C ALA A 233 -6.48 -16.46 -2.32
N SER A 234 -5.65 -16.78 -1.33
CA SER A 234 -4.20 -16.75 -1.45
C SER A 234 -3.63 -18.15 -1.23
N THR A 235 -2.55 -18.48 -1.92
CA THR A 235 -1.79 -19.70 -1.67
C THR A 235 -0.55 -19.34 -0.88
N LEU A 236 -0.23 -20.07 0.18
CA LEU A 236 0.99 -19.91 0.96
C LEU A 236 1.59 -21.30 1.20
N ASP A 237 2.83 -21.50 0.75
CA ASP A 237 3.54 -22.78 0.84
C ASP A 237 2.74 -23.97 0.27
N GLY A 238 1.93 -23.72 -0.76
CA GLY A 238 1.06 -24.70 -1.42
C GLY A 238 -0.28 -24.93 -0.75
N VAL A 239 -0.56 -24.31 0.39
CA VAL A 239 -1.87 -24.34 1.05
C VAL A 239 -2.72 -23.17 0.57
N VAL A 240 -3.96 -23.45 0.15
CA VAL A 240 -4.92 -22.43 -0.31
C VAL A 240 -5.73 -21.94 0.88
N TYR A 241 -5.52 -20.69 1.29
CA TYR A 241 -6.30 -20.01 2.31
C TYR A 241 -7.39 -19.17 1.65
N ARG A 242 -8.64 -19.40 2.05
CA ARG A 242 -9.81 -18.66 1.57
C ARG A 242 -10.29 -17.71 2.65
N PRO A 243 -10.14 -16.38 2.50
CA PRO A 243 -10.71 -15.45 3.45
C PRO A 243 -12.22 -15.61 3.54
N CYS A 244 -12.75 -15.17 4.67
CA CYS A 244 -14.18 -15.07 4.86
C CYS A 244 -14.77 -13.92 3.98
N GLY A 245 -16.10 -13.84 3.83
CA GLY A 245 -16.74 -12.90 2.88
C GLY A 245 -16.45 -11.43 3.19
N GLY A 246 -16.06 -10.65 2.18
CA GLY A 246 -15.65 -9.26 2.33
C GLY A 246 -15.15 -8.63 1.03
N PRO A 247 -15.02 -7.29 0.99
CA PRO A 247 -14.58 -6.57 -0.20
C PRO A 247 -13.12 -6.91 -0.51
N LEU A 248 -12.69 -6.69 -1.75
CA LEU A 248 -11.29 -6.85 -2.13
C LEU A 248 -10.43 -5.85 -1.36
N ALA A 249 -9.43 -6.34 -0.62
CA ALA A 249 -8.42 -5.52 0.03
C ALA A 249 -7.14 -5.50 -0.81
N SER A 250 -6.60 -4.30 -1.09
CA SER A 250 -5.37 -4.11 -1.87
C SER A 250 -4.35 -3.27 -1.10
N ILE A 251 -3.15 -3.79 -0.92
CA ILE A 251 -2.03 -3.08 -0.27
C ILE A 251 -1.36 -2.14 -1.28
N ILE A 252 -1.07 -0.91 -0.85
CA ILE A 252 -0.42 0.15 -1.64
C ILE A 252 0.70 0.85 -0.86
N ASP A 253 1.41 1.74 -1.56
CA ASP A 253 2.47 2.62 -1.04
C ASP A 253 3.67 1.88 -0.43
N PHE A 254 4.67 1.64 -1.27
CA PHE A 254 5.86 0.89 -0.92
C PHE A 254 7.07 1.79 -0.68
N THR A 255 6.85 3.08 -0.39
CA THR A 255 7.90 4.10 -0.22
C THR A 255 8.96 3.65 0.79
N PHE A 256 8.55 2.99 1.87
CA PHE A 256 9.43 2.55 2.96
C PHE A 256 9.66 1.04 3.03
N SER A 257 9.17 0.30 2.05
CA SER A 257 9.25 -1.15 2.07
C SER A 257 10.68 -1.66 1.94
N ARG A 258 10.87 -2.92 2.33
CA ARG A 258 12.12 -3.66 2.19
C ARG A 258 11.88 -4.99 1.51
N LEU A 259 12.73 -5.39 0.57
CA LEU A 259 12.74 -6.72 -0.04
C LEU A 259 14.15 -7.12 -0.49
N ASP A 260 14.36 -8.40 -0.80
CA ASP A 260 15.59 -8.83 -1.47
C ASP A 260 15.45 -8.66 -2.99
N HIS A 261 16.42 -8.00 -3.62
CA HIS A 261 16.50 -7.83 -5.07
C HIS A 261 17.94 -8.01 -5.56
N ASN A 262 18.16 -8.90 -6.54
CA ASN A 262 19.48 -9.18 -7.13
C ASN A 262 20.60 -9.40 -6.08
N LEU A 263 20.35 -10.25 -5.08
CA LEU A 263 21.27 -10.62 -3.99
C LEU A 263 21.56 -9.52 -2.95
N ALA A 264 20.93 -8.36 -3.04
CA ALA A 264 21.05 -7.29 -2.05
C ALA A 264 19.67 -6.90 -1.48
N PRO A 265 19.60 -6.41 -0.23
CA PRO A 265 18.39 -5.80 0.26
C PRO A 265 18.16 -4.46 -0.43
N LEU A 266 16.95 -4.26 -0.93
CA LEU A 266 16.44 -2.97 -1.39
C LEU A 266 15.51 -2.43 -0.31
N PHE A 267 15.79 -1.23 0.19
CA PHE A 267 15.06 -0.63 1.31
C PHE A 267 15.23 0.88 1.33
N SER A 268 14.35 1.56 2.06
CA SER A 268 14.48 2.97 2.41
C SER A 268 14.92 3.10 3.88
N ASP A 269 15.85 4.01 4.17
CA ASP A 269 16.25 4.32 5.55
C ASP A 269 15.20 5.21 6.21
N MET A 270 14.58 4.71 7.27
CA MET A 270 13.51 5.42 8.01
C MET A 270 14.02 6.15 9.26
N SER A 271 15.33 6.26 9.49
CA SER A 271 15.90 6.88 10.70
C SER A 271 15.32 8.28 10.96
N ARG A 272 15.27 9.12 9.92
CA ARG A 272 14.67 10.48 9.99
C ARG A 272 13.16 10.47 10.18
N VAL A 273 12.46 9.44 9.69
CA VAL A 273 11.02 9.27 9.94
C VAL A 273 10.79 8.99 11.41
N CYS A 274 11.55 8.06 12.00
CA CYS A 274 11.48 7.73 13.42
C CYS A 274 11.87 8.91 14.33
N GLU A 275 12.85 9.73 13.95
CA GLU A 275 13.17 10.97 14.67
C GLU A 275 11.98 11.92 14.78
N ARG A 276 11.25 12.12 13.67
CA ARG A 276 10.02 12.94 13.66
C ARG A 276 8.88 12.28 14.42
N ALA A 277 8.76 10.95 14.33
CA ALA A 277 7.73 10.16 14.98
C ALA A 277 7.74 10.34 16.51
N ARG A 278 8.94 10.40 17.12
CA ARG A 278 9.12 10.64 18.57
C ARG A 278 8.46 11.93 19.07
N VAL A 279 8.31 12.93 18.19
CA VAL A 279 7.70 14.22 18.52
C VAL A 279 6.18 14.18 18.34
N ARG A 280 5.68 13.56 17.27
CA ARG A 280 4.26 13.58 16.88
C ARG A 280 3.37 12.63 17.70
N LYS A 281 3.86 11.43 18.00
CA LYS A 281 3.19 10.41 18.83
C LYS A 281 1.79 9.98 18.35
N GLN A 282 1.55 9.95 17.04
CA GLN A 282 0.36 9.31 16.45
C GLN A 282 0.43 7.78 16.58
N PRO A 283 -0.68 7.03 16.42
CA PRO A 283 -0.65 5.57 16.51
C PRO A 283 0.39 4.90 15.58
N ILE A 284 0.52 5.38 14.34
CA ILE A 284 1.55 4.89 13.41
C ILE A 284 2.98 5.26 13.84
N ASP A 285 3.16 6.39 14.54
CA ASP A 285 4.47 6.80 15.04
C ASP A 285 5.01 5.83 16.10
N ILE A 286 4.12 5.23 16.90
CA ILE A 286 4.48 4.18 17.86
C ILE A 286 5.03 2.95 17.12
N ILE A 287 4.37 2.54 16.04
CA ILE A 287 4.83 1.43 15.20
C ILE A 287 6.19 1.73 14.57
N TYR A 288 6.44 2.95 14.10
CA TYR A 288 7.77 3.34 13.59
C TYR A 288 8.87 3.22 14.64
N MET A 289 8.59 3.57 15.90
CA MET A 289 9.56 3.43 17.00
C MET A 289 9.80 1.97 17.35
N GLU A 290 8.76 1.14 17.43
CA GLU A 290 8.88 -0.30 17.68
C GLU A 290 9.65 -1.02 16.56
N MET A 291 9.40 -0.66 15.30
CA MET A 291 10.18 -1.20 14.17
C MET A 291 11.66 -0.79 14.24
N GLN A 292 11.94 0.46 14.63
CA GLN A 292 13.32 0.92 14.80
C GLN A 292 14.05 0.13 15.91
N GLU A 293 13.36 -0.18 17.01
CA GLU A 293 13.88 -1.00 18.10
C GLU A 293 14.16 -2.44 17.62
N GLU A 294 13.20 -3.09 16.97
CA GLU A 294 13.34 -4.45 16.42
C GLU A 294 14.53 -4.56 15.44
N LEU A 295 14.74 -3.53 14.63
CA LEU A 295 15.82 -3.49 13.64
C LEU A 295 17.17 -3.01 14.22
N GLY A 296 17.18 -2.45 15.44
CA GLY A 296 18.32 -1.71 15.98
C GLY A 296 18.79 -0.60 15.04
N ASN A 297 17.83 0.11 14.43
CA ASN A 297 18.01 1.14 13.40
C ASN A 297 18.79 0.70 12.13
N ARG A 298 18.90 -0.60 11.84
CA ARG A 298 19.56 -1.13 10.63
C ARG A 298 18.51 -1.57 9.60
N TRP A 299 18.00 -0.61 8.84
CA TRP A 299 16.87 -0.81 7.93
C TRP A 299 17.13 -1.79 6.76
N GLY A 300 18.38 -2.14 6.45
CA GLY A 300 18.68 -3.18 5.45
C GLY A 300 18.37 -4.62 5.91
N GLN A 301 18.21 -4.84 7.22
CA GLN A 301 17.94 -6.17 7.76
C GLN A 301 16.56 -6.68 7.33
N PHE A 302 16.41 -8.00 7.27
CA PHE A 302 15.10 -8.65 7.19
C PHE A 302 14.64 -9.02 8.59
N ARG A 303 13.60 -8.35 9.08
CA ARG A 303 12.91 -8.64 10.35
C ARG A 303 11.41 -8.64 10.10
N PRO A 304 10.82 -9.76 9.66
CA PRO A 304 9.40 -9.80 9.28
C PRO A 304 8.45 -9.54 10.45
N ARG A 305 8.95 -9.48 11.68
CA ARG A 305 8.20 -8.99 12.85
C ARG A 305 7.63 -7.59 12.61
N THR A 306 8.28 -6.75 11.81
CA THR A 306 7.75 -5.43 11.42
C THR A 306 6.37 -5.52 10.75
N ASN A 307 6.11 -6.56 9.94
CA ASN A 307 4.78 -6.80 9.36
C ASN A 307 3.74 -7.15 10.44
N CYS A 308 4.11 -7.90 11.48
CA CYS A 308 3.22 -8.17 12.62
C CYS A 308 2.85 -6.88 13.36
N LEU A 309 3.82 -5.96 13.55
CA LEU A 309 3.56 -4.66 14.19
C LEU A 309 2.56 -3.83 13.37
N CYS A 310 2.76 -3.78 12.05
CA CYS A 310 1.79 -3.17 11.13
C CYS A 310 0.41 -3.84 11.17
N LEU A 311 0.35 -5.18 11.11
CA LEU A 311 -0.90 -5.92 11.18
C LEU A 311 -1.64 -5.69 12.51
N ASN A 312 -0.91 -5.49 13.62
CA ASN A 312 -1.51 -5.16 14.91
C ASN A 312 -2.22 -3.80 14.84
N LEU A 313 -1.61 -2.80 14.20
CA LEU A 313 -2.25 -1.51 13.97
C LEU A 313 -3.50 -1.63 13.08
N ILE A 314 -3.43 -2.41 11.99
CA ILE A 314 -4.58 -2.68 11.12
C ILE A 314 -5.71 -3.38 11.88
N ALA A 315 -5.40 -4.39 12.70
CA ALA A 315 -6.37 -5.11 13.52
C ALA A 315 -7.07 -4.17 14.52
N LEU A 316 -6.31 -3.31 15.21
CA LEU A 316 -6.85 -2.35 16.15
C LEU A 316 -7.78 -1.33 15.47
N TRP A 317 -7.43 -0.85 14.27
CA TRP A 317 -8.30 0.06 13.53
C TRP A 317 -9.58 -0.60 13.03
N LEU A 318 -9.48 -1.78 12.43
CA LEU A 318 -10.65 -2.52 11.98
C LEU A 318 -11.57 -2.89 13.14
N TRP A 319 -11.01 -3.24 14.29
CA TRP A 319 -11.79 -3.51 15.49
C TRP A 319 -12.52 -2.27 16.02
N ARG A 320 -11.83 -1.14 16.13
CA ARG A 320 -12.38 0.10 16.71
C ARG A 320 -13.26 0.91 15.76
N ALA A 321 -13.36 0.50 14.50
CA ALA A 321 -14.12 1.22 13.51
C ALA A 321 -15.62 1.24 13.82
N GLU A 322 -16.22 2.42 13.74
CA GLU A 322 -17.66 2.58 13.82
C GLU A 322 -18.23 2.64 12.40
N GLY A 323 -19.04 1.63 12.04
CA GLY A 323 -19.78 1.62 10.78
C GLY A 323 -21.21 2.14 10.96
N ASP A 324 -21.96 2.19 9.87
CA ASP A 324 -23.30 2.79 9.82
C ASP A 324 -24.43 1.86 10.33
N GLY A 325 -24.19 1.18 11.46
CA GLY A 325 -25.17 0.28 12.09
C GLY A 325 -24.86 -1.21 11.94
N PRO A 326 -25.62 -2.08 12.63
CA PRO A 326 -25.34 -3.52 12.69
C PRO A 326 -25.59 -4.21 11.34
N CYS A 327 -24.89 -5.32 11.11
CA CYS A 327 -25.15 -6.17 9.95
C CYS A 327 -26.37 -7.08 10.20
N GLU A 328 -27.29 -7.14 9.25
CA GLU A 328 -28.48 -8.01 9.34
C GLU A 328 -28.15 -9.51 9.11
N LEU A 329 -27.01 -9.81 8.48
CA LEU A 329 -26.60 -11.18 8.13
C LEU A 329 -25.68 -11.84 9.16
N HIS A 330 -24.88 -11.04 9.87
CA HIS A 330 -23.84 -11.54 10.77
C HIS A 330 -23.98 -10.87 12.12
N SER A 331 -24.05 -11.68 13.18
CA SER A 331 -24.06 -11.19 14.56
C SER A 331 -22.66 -10.73 14.98
N ASP A 332 -22.60 -9.62 15.71
CA ASP A 332 -21.36 -9.09 16.30
C ASP A 332 -21.05 -9.71 17.67
N GLY A 333 -21.84 -10.67 18.14
CA GLY A 333 -21.80 -11.18 19.52
C GLY A 333 -20.45 -11.75 19.98
N ASP A 334 -19.58 -12.19 19.07
CA ASP A 334 -18.25 -12.72 19.36
C ASP A 334 -17.11 -11.85 18.80
N ALA A 335 -17.40 -10.65 18.27
CA ALA A 335 -16.44 -9.78 17.61
C ALA A 335 -15.23 -9.44 18.50
N THR A 336 -15.50 -9.05 19.75
CA THR A 336 -14.45 -8.72 20.74
C THR A 336 -13.52 -9.90 20.99
N LEU A 337 -14.07 -11.11 21.10
CA LEU A 337 -13.27 -12.32 21.32
C LEU A 337 -12.39 -12.62 20.09
N LYS A 338 -12.97 -12.56 18.88
CA LYS A 338 -12.24 -12.79 17.63
C LYS A 338 -11.07 -11.82 17.45
N TRP A 339 -11.28 -10.52 17.64
CA TRP A 339 -10.21 -9.53 17.59
C TRP A 339 -9.17 -9.71 18.69
N SER A 340 -9.58 -10.06 19.92
CA SER A 340 -8.64 -10.35 21.01
C SER A 340 -7.73 -11.53 20.68
N ILE A 341 -8.28 -12.58 20.07
CA ILE A 341 -7.50 -13.73 19.59
C ILE A 341 -6.49 -13.28 18.53
N ILE A 342 -6.93 -12.49 17.52
CA ILE A 342 -6.05 -11.98 16.46
C ILE A 342 -4.87 -11.19 17.04
N VAL A 343 -5.14 -10.22 17.92
CA VAL A 343 -4.11 -9.39 18.54
C VAL A 343 -3.15 -10.25 19.38
N HIS A 344 -3.67 -11.20 20.16
CA HIS A 344 -2.85 -12.12 20.95
C HIS A 344 -1.90 -12.96 20.06
N LEU A 345 -2.43 -13.50 18.95
CA LEU A 345 -1.63 -14.26 17.98
C LEU A 345 -0.55 -13.39 17.34
N LEU A 346 -0.88 -12.15 16.93
CA LEU A 346 0.10 -11.21 16.36
C LEU A 346 1.23 -10.89 17.34
N MET A 347 0.91 -10.63 18.62
CA MET A 347 1.92 -10.38 19.66
C MET A 347 2.89 -11.55 19.82
N GLY A 348 2.40 -12.79 19.67
CA GLY A 348 3.23 -14.00 19.72
C GLY A 348 3.90 -14.40 18.40
N SER A 349 3.63 -13.70 17.29
CA SER A 349 4.06 -14.12 15.94
C SER A 349 5.34 -13.43 15.46
N ARG A 350 6.29 -14.19 14.93
CA ARG A 350 7.57 -13.65 14.45
C ARG A 350 7.50 -13.05 13.05
N SER A 351 6.44 -13.34 12.30
CA SER A 351 6.20 -12.88 10.94
C SER A 351 4.72 -13.03 10.56
N ALA A 352 4.28 -12.45 9.44
CA ALA A 352 2.93 -12.67 8.93
C ALA A 352 2.71 -14.14 8.54
N VAL A 353 3.73 -14.82 8.00
CA VAL A 353 3.72 -16.28 7.81
C VAL A 353 3.42 -17.04 9.10
N ASP A 354 4.15 -16.75 10.18
CA ASP A 354 3.97 -17.41 11.48
C ASP A 354 2.57 -17.13 12.05
N PHE A 355 2.06 -15.90 11.86
CA PHE A 355 0.69 -15.56 12.19
C PHE A 355 -0.33 -16.42 11.44
N VAL A 356 -0.20 -16.56 10.11
CA VAL A 356 -1.13 -17.36 9.29
C VAL A 356 -1.15 -18.82 9.75
N HIS A 357 0.01 -19.43 9.98
CA HIS A 357 0.09 -20.82 10.47
C HIS A 357 -0.55 -20.99 11.85
N LYS A 358 -0.37 -20.03 12.77
CA LYS A 358 -1.02 -20.08 14.10
C LYS A 358 -2.53 -19.85 13.99
N ALA A 359 -2.94 -18.93 13.14
CA ALA A 359 -4.34 -18.59 12.91
C ALA A 359 -5.14 -19.76 12.33
N GLU A 360 -4.50 -20.64 11.55
CA GLU A 360 -5.14 -21.84 10.99
C GLU A 360 -5.81 -22.71 12.07
N PHE A 361 -5.17 -22.80 13.25
CA PHE A 361 -5.69 -23.59 14.37
C PHE A 361 -6.46 -22.75 15.38
N SER A 362 -5.99 -21.55 15.72
CA SER A 362 -6.53 -20.75 16.83
C SER A 362 -7.51 -19.66 16.41
N ALA A 363 -7.58 -19.34 15.11
CA ALA A 363 -8.45 -18.31 14.54
C ALA A 363 -9.05 -18.76 13.20
N SER A 364 -9.49 -20.01 13.14
CA SER A 364 -10.03 -20.62 11.91
C SER A 364 -11.20 -19.86 11.29
N PHE A 365 -11.91 -19.02 12.07
CA PHE A 365 -12.94 -18.10 11.58
C PHE A 365 -12.44 -17.06 10.54
N LEU A 366 -11.12 -16.86 10.41
CA LEU A 366 -10.54 -16.03 9.35
C LEU A 366 -10.57 -16.72 7.99
N PHE A 367 -10.64 -18.06 7.97
CA PHE A 367 -10.57 -18.89 6.78
C PHE A 367 -11.90 -19.63 6.54
N ARG A 368 -12.19 -19.97 5.28
CA ARG A 368 -13.35 -20.76 4.84
C ARG A 368 -12.95 -22.15 4.37
#